data_AF-A0A1G1ND19-F1
#
_entry.id   AF-A0A1G1ND19-F1
#
_cell.length_a   1.000
_cell.length_b   1.000
_cell.length_c   1.000
_cell.angle_alpha   90.00
_cell.angle_beta   90.00
_cell.angle_gamma   90.00
#
_symmetry.space_group_name_H-M   'P 1'
#
loop_
_entity.id
_entity.type
_entity.pdbx_description
1 polymer ?
#
loop_
_entity_poly.entity_id
_entity_poly.type
_entity_poly.pdbx_seq_one_letter_code
_entity_poly.pdbx_strand_id
1 'polypeptide(L)' 'MVKKCPYCFEDLAEKPLKCPQCNQYLIDGILEVDYHGVEKKNCIFCGKKILVEAKICKYCHKWLDEIDRAADDLRHMEE' A
#
# COMPACT_ATOMS: atom_id res chain seq x y z
N MET A 1 -3.66 -1.46 23.97
CA MET A 1 -2.71 -2.36 23.28
C MET A 1 -2.43 -1.72 21.93
N VAL A 2 -1.20 -1.26 21.69
CA VAL A 2 -0.84 -0.54 20.46
C VAL A 2 -0.73 -1.56 19.32
N LYS A 3 -1.50 -1.40 18.25
CA LYS A 3 -1.35 -2.23 17.04
C LYS A 3 -0.19 -1.65 16.22
N LYS A 4 0.64 -2.49 15.62
CA LYS A 4 1.67 -2.04 14.68
C LYS A 4 1.16 -2.11 13.26
N CYS A 5 1.62 -1.19 12.42
CA CYS A 5 1.38 -1.20 10.99
C CYS A 5 1.96 -2.48 10.39
N PRO A 6 1.17 -3.32 9.70
CA PRO A 6 1.68 -4.56 9.10
C PRO A 6 2.63 -4.30 7.91
N TYR A 7 2.74 -3.04 7.45
CA TYR A 7 3.56 -2.66 6.31
C TYR A 7 4.87 -2.01 6.71
N CYS A 8 4.84 -1.01 7.61
CA CYS A 8 6.02 -0.25 8.04
C CYS A 8 6.40 -0.47 9.50
N PHE A 9 5.65 -1.30 10.23
CA PHE A 9 5.89 -1.66 11.64
C PHE A 9 5.85 -0.53 12.66
N GLU A 10 5.47 0.69 12.24
CA GLU A 10 5.23 1.79 13.15
C GLU A 10 4.00 1.54 14.03
N ASP A 11 4.03 2.07 15.24
CA ASP A 11 2.91 2.12 16.14
C ASP A 11 1.71 2.87 15.51
N LEU A 12 0.55 2.23 15.53
CA LEU A 12 -0.71 2.80 15.08
C LEU A 12 -1.49 3.32 16.28
N ALA A 13 -2.06 4.51 16.12
CA ALA A 13 -3.13 5.01 16.99
C ALA A 13 -4.37 4.08 16.93
N GLU A 14 -5.42 4.38 17.70
CA GLU A 14 -6.61 3.53 17.72
C GLU A 14 -7.33 3.50 16.36
N LYS A 15 -7.30 2.32 15.72
CA LYS A 15 -8.03 1.97 14.48
C LYS A 15 -7.91 2.99 13.33
N PRO A 16 -6.69 3.31 12.86
CA PRO A 16 -6.55 4.19 11.71
C PRO A 16 -6.96 3.42 10.45
N LEU A 17 -7.72 4.06 9.54
CA LEU A 17 -7.98 3.52 8.20
C LEU A 17 -6.72 3.54 7.33
N LYS A 18 -5.80 4.46 7.61
CA LYS A 18 -4.56 4.68 6.88
C LYS A 18 -3.44 4.96 7.87
N CYS A 19 -2.30 4.29 7.70
CA CYS A 19 -1.12 4.53 8.51
C CYS A 19 -0.59 5.94 8.22
N PRO A 20 -0.41 6.81 9.22
CA PRO A 20 0.07 8.18 9.00
C PRO A 20 1.54 8.25 8.56
N GLN A 21 2.34 7.21 8.85
CA GLN A 21 3.76 7.20 8.47
C GLN A 21 3.98 6.74 7.04
N CYS A 22 3.49 5.55 6.68
CA CYS A 22 3.70 5.00 5.35
C CYS A 22 2.55 5.28 4.38
N ASN A 23 1.49 5.96 4.83
CA ASN A 23 0.30 6.27 4.04
C ASN A 23 -0.35 5.03 3.40
N GLN A 24 -0.18 3.85 4.00
CA GLN A 24 -0.84 2.62 3.55
C GLN A 24 -2.19 2.45 4.24
N TYR A 25 -3.20 2.03 3.48
CA TYR A 25 -4.49 1.65 4.05
C TYR A 25 -4.32 0.43 4.95
N LEU A 26 -4.80 0.54 6.19
CA LEU A 26 -4.73 -0.49 7.20
C LEU A 26 -5.97 -1.35 7.07
N ILE A 27 -5.85 -2.39 6.27
CA ILE A 27 -6.90 -3.36 6.05
C ILE A 27 -6.90 -4.28 7.28
N ASP A 28 -7.63 -3.89 8.33
CA ASP A 28 -7.83 -4.71 9.54
C ASP A 28 -8.38 -6.08 9.09
N GLY A 29 -7.83 -7.17 9.63
CA GLY A 29 -7.91 -8.52 9.06
C GLY A 29 -9.27 -9.25 9.05
N ILE A 30 -10.40 -8.58 8.82
CA ILE A 30 -11.75 -9.20 8.77
C ILE A 30 -12.63 -8.62 7.65
N LEU A 31 -12.09 -8.31 6.48
CA LEU A 31 -12.98 -8.27 5.32
C LEU A 31 -12.32 -8.96 4.13
N GLU A 32 -12.78 -10.20 3.89
CA GLU A 32 -13.00 -10.78 2.57
C GLU A 32 -14.00 -9.93 1.76
N VAL A 33 -13.89 -8.61 1.79
CA VAL A 33 -14.54 -7.77 0.79
C VAL A 33 -13.58 -7.73 -0.37
N ASP A 34 -13.94 -8.47 -1.42
CA ASP A 34 -13.58 -8.06 -2.76
C ASP A 34 -14.07 -6.62 -2.90
N TYR A 35 -13.17 -5.66 -2.66
CA TYR A 35 -13.42 -4.27 -2.97
C TYR A 35 -13.41 -4.22 -4.51
N HIS A 36 -14.56 -4.56 -5.09
CA HIS A 36 -14.85 -4.59 -6.51
C HIS A 36 -14.64 -3.17 -7.05
N GLY A 37 -13.39 -2.85 -7.42
CA GLY A 37 -12.99 -1.50 -7.81
C GLY A 37 -11.53 -1.15 -7.50
N VAL A 38 -10.81 -1.95 -6.70
CA VAL A 38 -9.41 -1.64 -6.38
C VAL A 38 -8.48 -2.37 -7.34
N GLU A 39 -7.80 -1.60 -8.17
CA GLU A 39 -6.84 -2.12 -9.14
C GLU A 39 -5.65 -2.78 -8.43
N LYS A 40 -5.17 -3.89 -9.00
CA LYS A 40 -4.05 -4.68 -8.47
C LYS A 40 -2.92 -4.68 -9.49
N LYS A 41 -1.68 -4.43 -9.03
CA LYS A 41 -0.45 -4.55 -9.83
C LYS A 41 0.37 -5.76 -9.37
N ASN A 42 1.25 -6.26 -10.24
CA ASN A 42 2.23 -7.25 -9.83
C ASN A 42 3.41 -6.56 -9.14
N CYS A 43 3.85 -7.08 -8.00
CA CYS A 43 5.08 -6.64 -7.36
C CYS A 43 6.26 -6.86 -8.30
N ILE A 44 7.04 -5.81 -8.59
CA ILE A 44 8.22 -5.89 -9.46
C ILE A 44 9.32 -6.80 -8.92
N PHE A 45 9.34 -7.04 -7.60
CA PHE A 45 10.39 -7.83 -6.97
C PHE A 45 10.05 -9.31 -6.84
N CYS A 46 8.79 -9.64 -6.56
CA CYS A 46 8.38 -11.02 -6.27
C CYS A 46 7.25 -11.53 -7.18
N GLY A 47 6.76 -10.70 -8.10
CA GLY A 47 5.72 -11.05 -9.07
C GLY A 47 4.30 -11.22 -8.50
N LYS A 48 4.12 -11.19 -7.17
CA LYS A 48 2.81 -11.41 -6.55
C LYS A 48 1.88 -10.20 -6.72
N LYS A 49 0.59 -10.46 -6.92
CA LYS A 49 -0.44 -9.41 -7.05
C LYS A 49 -0.65 -8.68 -5.73
N ILE A 50 -0.50 -7.37 -5.78
CA ILE A 50 -0.66 -6.41 -4.68
C ILE A 50 -1.56 -5.26 -5.14
N LEU A 51 -2.01 -4.39 -4.24
CA LEU A 51 -2.81 -3.21 -4.63
C LEU A 51 -1.96 -2.24 -5.46
N VAL A 52 -2.57 -1.54 -6.41
CA VAL A 52 -1.89 -0.47 -7.16
C VAL A 52 -1.35 0.61 -6.22
N GLU A 53 -2.11 0.96 -5.19
CA GLU A 53 -1.72 1.94 -4.15
C GLU A 53 -0.71 1.38 -3.12
N ALA A 54 -0.32 0.11 -3.24
CA ALA A 54 0.62 -0.49 -2.31
C ALA A 54 2.03 0.07 -2.54
N LYS A 55 2.55 0.78 -1.54
CA LYS A 55 3.93 1.29 -1.48
C LYS A 55 4.91 0.25 -1.00
N ILE A 56 4.43 -0.79 -0.32
CA ILE A 56 5.24 -1.90 0.17
C ILE A 56 4.55 -3.19 -0.23
N CYS A 57 5.31 -4.13 -0.79
CA CYS A 57 4.77 -5.46 -1.08
C CYS A 57 4.55 -6.23 0.22
N LYS A 58 3.30 -6.59 0.53
CA LYS A 58 2.95 -7.41 1.70
C LYS A 58 3.57 -8.81 1.74
N TYR A 59 4.12 -9.30 0.62
CA TYR A 59 4.67 -10.64 0.52
C TYR A 59 6.18 -10.70 0.64
N CYS A 60 6.89 -9.69 0.12
CA CYS A 60 8.35 -9.64 0.15
C CYS A 60 8.90 -8.44 0.93
N HIS A 61 8.02 -7.61 1.47
CA HIS A 61 8.32 -6.44 2.31
C HIS A 61 9.29 -5.43 1.68
N LYS A 62 9.34 -5.37 0.34
CA LYS A 62 10.13 -4.38 -0.41
C LYS A 62 9.28 -3.16 -0.74
N TRP A 63 9.89 -1.99 -0.66
CA TRP A 63 9.30 -0.69 -1.01
C TRP A 63 9.22 -0.52 -2.53
N LEU A 64 8.14 0.08 -3.01
CA LEU A 64 7.75 0.24 -4.41
C LEU A 64 7.66 1.73 -4.82
N ASP A 65 7.84 2.66 -3.86
CA ASP A 65 7.68 4.13 -3.97
C ASP A 65 8.53 4.82 -5.07
N GLU A 66 9.53 4.15 -5.63
CA GLU A 66 10.38 4.72 -6.69
C GLU A 66 9.70 4.72 -8.06
N ILE A 67 8.69 3.86 -8.28
CA ILE A 67 8.00 3.78 -9.59
C ILE A 67 6.72 4.62 -9.62
N ASP A 68 5.99 4.72 -8.50
CA ASP A 68 4.72 5.46 -8.47
C ASP A 68 4.91 6.98 -8.65
N ARG A 69 6.04 7.56 -8.22
CA ARG A 69 6.39 8.97 -8.50
C ARG A 69 6.68 9.22 -9.98
N ALA A 70 7.48 8.36 -10.61
CA ALA A 70 7.73 8.46 -12.05
C ALA A 70 6.45 8.32 -12.90
N ALA A 71 5.49 7.49 -12.46
CA ALA A 71 4.20 7.33 -13.12
C ALA A 71 3.21 8.49 -12.88
N ASP A 72 3.40 9.28 -11.81
CA ASP A 72 2.62 10.48 -11.50
C ASP A 72 3.22 11.71 -12.20
N ASP A 73 4.55 11.84 -12.20
CA ASP A 73 5.29 12.91 -12.90
C ASP A 73 5.03 12.90 -14.43
N LEU A 74 4.93 11.71 -15.03
CA LEU A 74 4.58 11.58 -16.46
C LEU A 74 3.14 12.03 -16.78
N ARG A 75 2.22 12.00 -15.79
CA ARG A 75 0.83 12.45 -15.99
C ARG A 75 0.66 13.96 -15.82
N HIS A 76 1.57 14.63 -15.12
CA HIS A 76 1.53 16.07 -14.86
C HIS A 76 2.30 16.92 -15.89
N MET A 77 2.79 16.32 -16.99
CA MET A 77 3.49 17.06 -18.06
C MET A 77 2.58 17.39 -19.27
N GLU A 78 1.30 17.00 -19.25
CA GLU A 78 0.33 17.27 -20.34
C GLU A 78 -0.63 18.45 -20.05
N GLU A 79 -0.42 19.23 -18.98
CA GLU A 79 -1.17 20.49 -18.72
C GLU A 79 -0.38 21.74 -19.11
#